data_AF-A0A2T9YL71-F1
#
_entry.id   AF-A0A2T9YL71-F1
#
_cell.length_a   1.000
_cell.length_b   1.000
_cell.length_c   1.000
_cell.angle_alpha   90.00
_cell.angle_beta   90.00
_cell.angle_gamma   90.00
#
_symmetry.space_group_name_H-M   'P 1'
#
loop_
_entity.id
_entity.type
_entity.pdbx_description
1 polymer ?
#
loop_
_entity_poly.entity_id
_entity_poly.type
_entity_poly.pdbx_seq_one_letter_code
_entity_poly.pdbx_strand_id
1 'polypeptide(L)'
;MTKDAYESAGLLGKQSPFPTSIEKRYLVEIDLKKKSMRPGEKQYERIKWSFSNVLTERYEFLLGYFDAVTGESREFSINESVDGDAKKAFSKVKPSWECSTRYLDVPESIFSTVDFCTQMRESWFQSDVKDLFEWIGMVSIESEFVYPGASADPFISVYSVPSPNKSCSVSLYSIRGLIHPNFIFDVVNHLTEELDDFVVFVSGFEDSPVSWNKRNHGYLYNGENLYCQIRNPKSNHCLTLRHCGAYDETC
;
A
#
# COMPACT_ATOMS: atom_id res chain seq x y z
N MET A 1 -20.09 2.91 0.83
CA MET A 1 -21.27 3.30 1.62
C MET A 1 -22.07 2.08 2.05
N THR A 2 -22.70 2.10 3.24
CA THR A 2 -23.75 1.13 3.61
C THR A 2 -24.97 1.30 2.71
N LYS A 3 -25.88 0.32 2.72
CA LYS A 3 -27.16 0.42 2.00
C LYS A 3 -27.95 1.65 2.43
N ASP A 4 -28.13 1.85 3.73
CA ASP A 4 -28.95 2.94 4.27
C ASP A 4 -28.36 4.30 3.91
N ALA A 5 -27.04 4.49 4.09
CA ALA A 5 -26.37 5.73 3.72
C ALA A 5 -26.48 6.00 2.20
N TYR A 6 -26.38 4.97 1.36
CA TYR A 6 -26.50 5.11 -0.10
C TYR A 6 -27.91 5.51 -0.52
N GLU A 7 -28.93 4.83 0.00
CA GLU A 7 -30.34 5.10 -0.31
C GLU A 7 -30.78 6.47 0.20
N SER A 8 -30.38 6.87 1.42
CA SER A 8 -30.66 8.19 1.96
C SER A 8 -29.92 9.30 1.20
N ALA A 9 -28.67 9.07 0.78
CA ALA A 9 -27.89 10.07 0.05
C ALA A 9 -28.48 10.34 -1.33
N GLY A 10 -29.10 9.31 -1.96
CA GLY A 10 -29.66 9.40 -3.31
C GLY A 10 -28.63 9.90 -4.32
N LEU A 11 -27.42 9.35 -4.23
CA LEU A 11 -26.32 9.56 -5.17
C LEU A 11 -26.24 8.38 -6.13
N LEU A 12 -25.77 8.63 -7.35
CA LEU A 12 -25.58 7.56 -8.33
C LEU A 12 -24.34 6.75 -7.97
N GLY A 13 -24.52 5.45 -7.75
CA GLY A 13 -23.44 4.52 -7.47
C GLY A 13 -23.71 3.14 -8.05
N LYS A 14 -22.78 2.23 -7.78
CA LYS A 14 -22.89 0.81 -8.15
C LYS A 14 -22.76 -0.04 -6.90
N GLN A 15 -23.42 -1.19 -6.87
CA GLN A 15 -23.18 -2.16 -5.81
C GLN A 15 -21.70 -2.61 -5.90
N SER A 16 -21.03 -2.68 -4.76
CA SER A 16 -19.68 -3.24 -4.68
C SER A 16 -19.69 -4.66 -5.22
N PRO A 17 -18.70 -5.06 -6.06
CA PRO A 17 -18.64 -6.41 -6.59
C PRO A 17 -18.33 -7.46 -5.52
N PHE A 18 -17.88 -7.02 -4.34
CA PHE A 18 -17.44 -7.93 -3.29
C PHE A 18 -18.62 -8.41 -2.42
N PRO A 19 -18.79 -9.74 -2.28
CA PRO A 19 -19.90 -10.34 -1.53
C PRO A 19 -19.70 -10.23 0.00
N THR A 20 -20.05 -9.10 0.59
CA THR A 20 -19.91 -8.93 2.04
C THR A 20 -20.98 -9.78 2.72
N SER A 21 -20.57 -10.73 3.57
CA SER A 21 -21.46 -11.66 4.29
C SER A 21 -22.42 -10.95 5.26
N ILE A 22 -22.13 -9.69 5.61
CA ILE A 22 -22.81 -8.94 6.66
C ILE A 22 -23.78 -7.89 6.07
N GLU A 23 -23.36 -7.06 5.10
CA GLU A 23 -24.24 -6.03 4.49
C GLU A 23 -23.81 -5.62 3.08
N LYS A 24 -24.77 -5.34 2.19
CA LYS A 24 -24.48 -4.80 0.85
C LYS A 24 -23.82 -3.43 0.93
N ARG A 25 -22.73 -3.26 0.18
CA ARG A 25 -22.00 -1.99 0.06
C ARG A 25 -22.18 -1.38 -1.33
N TYR A 26 -22.15 -0.06 -1.39
CA TYR A 26 -22.24 0.70 -2.63
C TYR A 26 -21.04 1.64 -2.79
N LEU A 27 -20.52 1.68 -4.01
CA LEU A 27 -19.46 2.59 -4.44
C LEU A 27 -20.08 3.77 -5.19
N VAL A 28 -19.79 4.97 -4.73
CA VAL A 28 -20.20 6.23 -5.36
C VAL A 28 -18.95 6.94 -5.85
N GLU A 29 -18.81 7.06 -7.16
CA GLU A 29 -17.68 7.76 -7.79
C GLU A 29 -18.11 9.16 -8.21
N ILE A 30 -17.43 10.17 -7.66
CA ILE A 30 -17.70 11.58 -7.97
C ILE A 30 -16.49 12.17 -8.68
N ASP A 31 -16.61 12.35 -9.99
CA ASP A 31 -15.61 13.04 -10.79
C ASP A 31 -15.77 14.57 -10.67
N LEU A 32 -14.99 15.16 -9.77
CA LEU A 32 -14.97 16.60 -9.50
C LEU A 32 -14.52 17.46 -10.69
N LYS A 33 -13.95 16.87 -11.75
CA LYS A 33 -13.46 17.62 -12.93
C LYS A 33 -14.55 17.81 -14.00
N LYS A 34 -15.70 17.14 -13.89
CA LYS A 34 -16.79 17.25 -14.87
C LYS A 34 -17.40 18.65 -14.88
N LYS A 35 -17.87 19.10 -16.05
CA LYS A 35 -18.59 20.37 -16.19
C LYS A 35 -19.84 20.45 -15.29
N SER A 36 -20.49 19.32 -15.04
CA SER A 36 -21.65 19.20 -14.14
C SER A 36 -21.32 19.38 -12.65
N MET A 37 -20.03 19.46 -12.29
CA MET A 37 -19.55 19.77 -10.94
C MET A 37 -19.24 21.26 -10.76
N ARG A 38 -19.65 22.12 -11.69
CA ARG A 38 -19.59 23.58 -11.50
C ARG A 38 -20.71 24.03 -10.56
N PRO A 39 -20.46 25.04 -9.70
CA PRO A 39 -21.49 25.62 -8.85
C PRO A 39 -22.74 26.04 -9.65
N GLY A 40 -23.93 25.73 -9.14
CA GLY A 40 -25.22 25.98 -9.80
C GLY A 40 -25.71 24.85 -10.72
N GLU A 41 -24.86 23.89 -11.10
CA GLU A 41 -25.30 22.73 -11.88
C GLU A 41 -26.11 21.74 -11.02
N LYS A 42 -27.10 21.08 -11.64
CA LYS A 42 -28.01 20.16 -10.91
C LYS A 42 -27.27 19.06 -10.16
N GLN A 43 -26.24 18.48 -10.77
CA GLN A 43 -25.46 17.40 -10.14
C GLN A 43 -24.63 17.92 -8.97
N TYR A 44 -23.95 19.07 -9.14
CA TYR A 44 -23.22 19.74 -8.07
C TYR A 44 -24.12 20.04 -6.87
N GLU A 45 -25.27 20.68 -7.09
CA GLU A 45 -26.18 21.05 -6.00
C GLU A 45 -26.78 19.82 -5.29
N ARG A 46 -27.06 18.74 -6.02
CA ARG A 46 -27.51 17.48 -5.41
C ARG A 46 -26.46 16.86 -4.50
N ILE A 47 -25.20 16.83 -4.94
CA ILE A 47 -24.09 16.31 -4.13
C ILE A 47 -23.88 17.18 -2.90
N LYS A 48 -23.80 18.50 -3.08
CA LYS A 48 -23.68 19.45 -1.97
C LYS A 48 -24.81 19.27 -0.94
N TRP A 49 -26.06 19.18 -1.40
CA TRP A 49 -27.20 18.93 -0.51
C TRP A 49 -27.05 17.61 0.27
N SER A 50 -26.58 16.54 -0.39
CA SER A 50 -26.35 15.25 0.27
C SER A 50 -25.31 15.34 1.39
N PHE A 51 -24.17 16.00 1.15
CA PHE A 51 -23.14 16.21 2.16
C PHE A 51 -23.54 17.18 3.28
N SER A 52 -24.49 18.10 3.03
CA SER A 52 -24.97 19.03 4.06
C SER A 52 -26.13 18.50 4.90
N ASN A 53 -26.93 17.55 4.41
CA ASN A 53 -28.18 17.13 5.06
C ASN A 53 -28.24 15.64 5.41
N VAL A 54 -27.48 14.80 4.70
CA VAL A 54 -27.55 13.34 4.86
C VAL A 54 -26.22 12.78 5.36
N LEU A 55 -25.14 13.06 4.64
CA LEU A 55 -23.79 12.56 4.96
C LEU A 55 -23.08 13.54 5.91
N THR A 56 -23.68 13.77 7.07
CA THR A 56 -23.24 14.78 8.05
C THR A 56 -22.27 14.24 9.10
N GLU A 57 -21.97 12.94 9.05
CA GLU A 57 -20.96 12.32 9.89
C GLU A 57 -19.58 12.94 9.65
N ARG A 58 -18.81 13.08 10.74
CA ARG A 58 -17.45 13.59 10.68
C ARG A 58 -16.49 12.44 10.40
N TYR A 59 -15.54 12.69 9.50
CA TYR A 59 -14.48 11.76 9.14
C TYR A 59 -13.13 12.42 9.36
N GLU A 60 -12.17 11.64 9.84
CA GLU A 60 -10.77 12.04 9.88
C GLU A 60 -10.14 11.73 8.53
N PHE A 61 -9.37 12.67 8.00
CA PHE A 61 -8.72 12.52 6.70
C PHE A 61 -7.21 12.66 6.84
N LEU A 62 -6.49 11.73 6.22
CA LEU A 62 -5.08 11.89 5.92
C LEU A 62 -4.95 12.57 4.56
N LEU A 63 -4.42 13.80 4.53
CA LEU A 63 -4.32 14.62 3.33
C LEU A 63 -2.87 14.87 2.96
N GLY A 64 -2.57 14.74 1.67
CA GLY A 64 -1.30 15.13 1.08
C GLY A 64 -1.55 15.99 -0.15
N TYR A 65 -0.87 17.13 -0.22
CA TYR A 65 -0.86 17.97 -1.40
C TYR A 65 0.54 17.94 -1.99
N PHE A 66 0.64 17.53 -3.25
CA PHE A 66 1.90 17.29 -3.91
C PHE A 66 1.91 18.02 -5.25
N ASP A 67 3.09 18.50 -5.65
CA ASP A 67 3.29 18.95 -7.02
C ASP A 67 3.12 17.78 -8.00
N ALA A 68 2.39 18.01 -9.08
CA ALA A 68 2.04 16.95 -10.03
C ALA A 68 3.22 16.43 -10.86
N VAL A 69 4.32 17.20 -10.97
CA VAL A 69 5.49 16.84 -11.78
C VAL A 69 6.58 16.26 -10.89
N THR A 70 6.97 17.00 -9.86
CA THR A 70 8.08 16.66 -8.96
C THR A 70 7.66 15.70 -7.85
N GLY A 71 6.37 15.64 -7.49
CA GLY A 71 5.90 14.88 -6.34
C GLY A 71 6.27 15.50 -4.99
N GLU A 72 6.86 16.70 -4.98
CA GLU A 72 7.22 17.40 -3.75
C GLU A 72 5.98 17.80 -2.94
N SER A 73 6.05 17.63 -1.62
CA SER A 73 4.98 18.07 -0.72
C SER A 73 4.86 19.58 -0.74
N ARG A 74 3.62 20.05 -0.90
CA ARG A 74 3.26 21.46 -0.87
C ARG A 74 2.42 21.76 0.35
N GLU A 75 2.70 22.91 0.95
CA GLU A 75 1.79 23.44 1.96
C GLU A 75 0.52 23.95 1.29
N PHE A 76 -0.62 23.61 1.87
CA PHE A 76 -1.88 24.24 1.54
C PHE A 76 -2.51 24.75 2.83
N SER A 77 -2.98 25.98 2.78
CA SER A 77 -3.81 26.53 3.84
C SER A 77 -5.25 26.39 3.39
N ILE A 78 -6.08 25.65 4.14
CA ILE A 78 -7.51 25.73 3.95
C ILE A 78 -7.91 27.09 4.51
N ASN A 79 -8.29 28.01 3.59
CA ASN A 79 -8.70 29.35 3.95
C ASN A 79 -9.81 29.29 5.02
N GLU A 80 -9.71 30.21 5.98
CA GLU A 80 -10.46 30.32 7.24
C GLU A 80 -12.00 30.50 7.10
N SER A 81 -12.59 30.20 5.94
CA SER A 81 -13.93 30.62 5.56
C SER A 81 -15.02 29.55 5.70
N VAL A 82 -14.80 28.48 6.46
CA VAL A 82 -15.86 27.54 6.84
C VAL A 82 -15.75 27.28 8.33
N ASP A 83 -16.42 28.13 9.12
CA ASP A 83 -16.40 28.19 10.58
C ASP A 83 -15.02 28.47 11.22
N GLY A 84 -15.01 29.34 12.24
CA GLY A 84 -13.81 29.67 13.03
C GLY A 84 -13.11 28.46 13.69
N ASP A 85 -13.71 27.26 13.60
CA ASP A 85 -13.18 25.98 14.04
C ASP A 85 -12.19 25.32 13.05
N ALA A 86 -12.17 25.73 11.76
CA ALA A 86 -11.31 25.10 10.75
C ALA A 86 -9.79 25.26 11.02
N LYS A 87 -9.38 26.33 11.72
CA LYS A 87 -7.99 26.54 12.14
C LYS A 87 -7.48 25.48 13.14
N LYS A 88 -8.37 24.76 13.83
CA LYS A 88 -8.03 23.65 14.75
C LYS A 88 -8.15 22.27 14.11
N ALA A 89 -8.59 22.17 12.85
CA ALA A 89 -8.97 20.89 12.24
C ALA A 89 -7.82 20.13 11.56
N PHE A 90 -6.63 20.73 11.41
CA PHE A 90 -5.50 20.10 10.72
C PHE A 90 -4.26 20.04 11.61
N SER A 91 -3.73 18.84 11.80
CA SER A 91 -2.43 18.60 12.39
C SER A 91 -1.43 18.25 11.29
N LYS A 92 -0.28 18.91 11.27
CA LYS A 92 0.79 18.56 10.32
C LYS A 92 1.43 17.25 10.78
N VAL A 93 1.22 16.19 10.01
CA VAL A 93 1.86 14.89 10.24
C VAL A 93 3.07 14.78 9.32
N LYS A 94 4.22 14.40 9.87
CA LYS A 94 5.40 14.04 9.09
C LYS A 94 5.52 12.51 9.06
N PRO A 95 5.91 11.90 7.93
CA PRO A 95 6.29 10.51 7.92
C PRO A 95 7.39 10.25 8.96
N SER A 96 7.24 9.19 9.75
CA SER A 96 8.32 8.71 10.61
C SER A 96 9.26 7.84 9.81
N TRP A 97 10.52 7.81 10.20
CA TRP A 97 11.50 6.90 9.63
C TRP A 97 12.40 6.34 10.71
N GLU A 98 12.83 5.10 10.52
CA GLU A 98 13.69 4.35 11.41
C GLU A 98 14.76 3.65 10.58
N CYS A 99 15.98 3.60 11.10
CA CYS A 99 17.09 2.87 10.51
C CYS A 99 17.73 1.99 11.57
N SER A 100 17.97 0.73 11.24
CA SER A 100 18.73 -0.18 12.08
C SER A 100 19.64 -1.06 11.23
N THR A 101 20.71 -1.58 11.84
CA THR A 101 21.55 -2.59 11.21
C THR A 101 21.47 -3.85 12.07
N ARG A 102 21.17 -4.98 11.44
CA ARG A 102 20.97 -6.28 12.10
C ARG A 102 21.87 -7.33 11.47
N TYR A 103 22.20 -8.37 12.23
CA TYR A 103 22.92 -9.53 11.71
C TYR A 103 21.93 -10.67 11.56
N LEU A 104 21.53 -10.97 10.31
CA LEU A 104 20.41 -11.85 9.97
C LEU A 104 20.89 -13.00 9.09
N ASP A 105 20.19 -14.13 9.14
CA ASP A 105 20.27 -15.15 8.11
C ASP A 105 19.46 -14.69 6.88
N VAL A 106 20.16 -14.53 5.76
CA VAL A 106 19.59 -14.05 4.49
C VAL A 106 19.59 -15.22 3.50
N PRO A 107 18.43 -15.61 2.93
CA PRO A 107 18.37 -16.62 1.87
C PRO A 107 19.27 -16.22 0.71
N GLU A 108 20.17 -17.09 0.28
CA GLU A 108 21.03 -16.78 -0.87
C GLU A 108 20.20 -16.59 -2.15
N SER A 109 19.02 -17.21 -2.20
CA SER A 109 18.05 -17.08 -3.27
C SER A 109 17.59 -15.64 -3.54
N ILE A 110 17.61 -14.77 -2.53
CA ILE A 110 17.08 -13.40 -2.67
C ILE A 110 17.74 -12.58 -3.79
N PHE A 111 19.04 -12.78 -4.03
CA PHE A 111 19.81 -12.08 -5.06
C PHE A 111 20.39 -12.99 -6.13
N SER A 112 20.29 -14.32 -5.94
CA SER A 112 20.99 -15.28 -6.78
C SER A 112 20.08 -16.14 -7.66
N THR A 113 18.81 -16.32 -7.29
CA THR A 113 17.90 -17.20 -8.03
C THR A 113 17.16 -16.43 -9.11
N VAL A 114 17.34 -16.98 -10.31
CA VAL A 114 16.42 -16.97 -11.43
C VAL A 114 16.61 -15.82 -12.43
N ASP A 115 16.94 -16.22 -13.66
CA ASP A 115 16.68 -15.44 -14.86
C ASP A 115 15.15 -15.43 -15.07
N PHE A 116 14.46 -14.56 -14.32
CA PHE A 116 13.01 -14.51 -14.09
C PHE A 116 12.15 -14.52 -15.37
N CYS A 117 12.73 -14.17 -16.51
CA CYS A 117 12.05 -14.21 -17.80
C CYS A 117 11.74 -15.63 -18.32
N THR A 118 12.40 -16.68 -17.83
CA THR A 118 12.28 -18.03 -18.41
C THR A 118 11.52 -19.04 -17.55
N GLN A 119 11.48 -18.86 -16.23
CA GLN A 119 11.09 -19.93 -15.27
C GLN A 119 9.77 -19.71 -14.52
N MET A 120 9.03 -18.63 -14.81
CA MET A 120 7.74 -18.27 -14.18
C MET A 120 6.66 -19.37 -14.17
N ARG A 121 6.79 -20.41 -15.00
CA ARG A 121 5.80 -21.50 -15.13
C ARG A 121 6.13 -22.75 -14.33
N GLU A 122 7.28 -22.80 -13.67
CA GLU A 122 7.72 -24.00 -12.97
C GLU A 122 7.28 -23.96 -11.49
N SER A 123 6.82 -25.09 -10.94
CA SER A 123 6.22 -25.14 -9.60
C SER A 123 7.21 -24.80 -8.48
N TRP A 124 8.49 -25.07 -8.68
CA TRP A 124 9.55 -24.75 -7.71
C TRP A 124 9.82 -23.24 -7.66
N PHE A 125 9.71 -22.54 -8.79
CA PHE A 125 9.83 -21.08 -8.85
C PHE A 125 8.78 -20.39 -7.96
N GLN A 126 7.56 -20.94 -7.92
CA GLN A 126 6.51 -20.45 -7.04
C GLN A 126 6.80 -20.73 -5.56
N SER A 127 7.57 -21.78 -5.24
CA SER A 127 8.00 -22.07 -3.86
C SER A 127 9.04 -21.05 -3.42
N ASP A 128 10.10 -20.85 -4.22
CA ASP A 128 11.19 -19.93 -3.88
C ASP A 128 10.69 -18.49 -3.69
N VAL A 129 9.76 -18.04 -4.53
CA VAL A 129 9.16 -16.71 -4.41
C VAL A 129 8.31 -16.58 -3.15
N LYS A 130 7.57 -17.63 -2.76
CA LYS A 130 6.77 -17.63 -1.53
C LYS A 130 7.65 -17.63 -0.29
N ASP A 131 8.66 -18.48 -0.26
CA ASP A 131 9.64 -18.58 0.82
C ASP A 131 10.38 -17.24 1.01
N LEU A 132 10.74 -16.59 -0.09
CA LEU A 132 11.33 -15.25 -0.06
C LEU A 132 10.36 -14.20 0.47
N PHE A 133 9.11 -14.22 0.01
CA PHE A 133 8.11 -13.27 0.46
C PHE A 133 7.79 -13.44 1.95
N GLU A 134 7.71 -14.69 2.43
CA GLU A 134 7.56 -15.02 3.84
C GLU A 134 8.75 -14.49 4.65
N TRP A 135 9.98 -14.72 4.20
CA TRP A 135 11.17 -14.20 4.87
C TRP A 135 11.18 -12.66 4.96
N ILE A 136 10.85 -11.95 3.87
CA ILE A 136 10.72 -10.48 3.88
C ILE A 136 9.67 -10.03 4.90
N GLY A 137 8.53 -10.74 4.99
CA GLY A 137 7.52 -10.51 6.00
C GLY A 137 8.06 -10.69 7.42
N MET A 138 8.77 -11.79 7.68
CA MET A 138 9.37 -12.10 8.98
C MET A 138 10.41 -11.06 9.41
N VAL A 139 11.20 -10.55 8.47
CA VAL A 139 12.13 -9.43 8.69
C VAL A 139 11.37 -8.14 9.02
N SER A 140 10.27 -7.86 8.30
CA SER A 140 9.46 -6.63 8.46
C SER A 140 8.75 -6.54 9.81
N ILE A 141 8.41 -7.68 10.41
CA ILE A 141 7.84 -7.77 11.77
C ILE A 141 8.89 -7.98 12.86
N GLU A 142 10.18 -7.89 12.51
CA GLU A 142 11.30 -8.04 13.44
C GLU A 142 11.32 -9.39 14.17
N SER A 143 10.93 -10.46 13.49
CA SER A 143 10.89 -11.80 14.09
C SER A 143 12.26 -12.25 14.59
N GLU A 144 12.29 -12.93 15.73
CA GLU A 144 13.52 -13.56 16.24
C GLU A 144 14.00 -14.75 15.40
N PHE A 145 13.12 -15.33 14.57
CA PHE A 145 13.44 -16.52 13.77
C PHE A 145 14.25 -16.25 12.51
N VAL A 146 14.60 -14.99 12.23
CA VAL A 146 15.50 -14.61 11.12
C VAL A 146 16.95 -14.40 11.56
N TYR A 147 17.25 -14.60 12.85
CA TYR A 147 18.60 -14.46 13.39
C TYR A 147 19.37 -15.80 13.35
N PRO A 148 20.71 -15.76 13.21
CA PRO A 148 21.52 -16.97 13.21
C PRO A 148 21.33 -17.83 14.45
N GLY A 149 21.07 -19.12 14.23
CA GLY A 149 20.88 -20.09 15.31
C GLY A 149 19.52 -20.00 16.03
N ALA A 150 18.61 -19.14 15.56
CA ALA A 150 17.24 -19.15 16.03
C ALA A 150 16.55 -20.46 15.64
N SER A 151 15.82 -21.04 16.60
CA SER A 151 14.99 -22.22 16.37
C SER A 151 13.67 -21.99 17.06
N ALA A 152 12.58 -22.12 16.32
CA ALA A 152 11.27 -22.21 16.92
C ALA A 152 11.09 -23.57 17.61
N ASP A 153 10.28 -23.59 18.68
CA ASP A 153 9.71 -24.84 19.15
C ASP A 153 8.80 -25.40 18.03
N PRO A 154 9.01 -26.65 17.55
CA PRO A 154 8.21 -27.22 16.46
C PRO A 154 6.70 -27.29 16.73
N PHE A 155 6.27 -27.22 17.99
CA PHE A 155 4.84 -27.13 18.35
C PHE A 155 4.28 -25.70 18.22
N ILE A 156 5.14 -24.68 18.19
CA ILE A 156 4.77 -23.25 18.07
C ILE A 156 4.90 -22.79 16.62
N SER A 157 6.02 -23.08 15.97
CA SER A 157 6.27 -22.68 14.59
C SER A 157 7.23 -23.66 13.92
N VAL A 158 6.99 -23.92 12.64
CA VAL A 158 7.88 -24.71 11.77
C VAL A 158 8.69 -23.84 10.82
N TYR A 159 8.57 -22.51 10.96
CA TYR A 159 9.31 -21.57 10.13
C TYR A 159 10.81 -21.70 10.36
N SER A 160 11.56 -21.70 9.27
CA SER A 160 13.02 -21.60 9.25
C SER A 160 13.44 -20.75 8.07
N VAL A 161 14.56 -20.04 8.18
CA VAL A 161 15.05 -19.24 7.05
C VAL A 161 15.34 -20.16 5.87
N PRO A 162 14.79 -19.86 4.67
CA PRO A 162 14.99 -20.68 3.48
C PRO A 162 16.46 -21.00 3.23
N SER A 163 16.77 -22.26 2.92
CA SER A 163 18.14 -22.72 2.67
C SER A 163 18.38 -22.89 1.16
N PRO A 164 19.60 -22.58 0.65
CA PRO A 164 20.76 -22.09 1.38
C PRO A 164 20.59 -20.63 1.82
N ASN A 165 21.12 -20.30 3.00
CA ASN A 165 21.18 -18.94 3.52
C ASN A 165 22.59 -18.63 4.03
N LYS A 166 22.84 -17.34 4.20
CA LYS A 166 24.10 -16.80 4.71
C LYS A 166 23.80 -15.74 5.76
N SER A 167 24.48 -15.84 6.89
CA SER A 167 24.44 -14.78 7.90
C SER A 167 25.22 -13.55 7.42
N CYS A 168 24.59 -12.39 7.40
CA CYS A 168 25.26 -11.13 7.06
C CYS A 168 24.64 -9.93 7.79
N SER A 169 25.34 -8.79 7.71
CA SER A 169 24.81 -7.53 8.22
C SER A 169 23.85 -6.93 7.20
N VAL A 170 22.63 -6.61 7.65
CA VAL A 170 21.54 -6.05 6.84
C VAL A 170 21.16 -4.69 7.42
N SER A 171 21.17 -3.65 6.58
CA SER A 171 20.64 -2.33 6.94
C SER A 171 19.16 -2.26 6.59
N LEU A 172 18.32 -1.98 7.58
CA LEU A 172 16.87 -1.87 7.43
C LEU A 172 16.44 -0.42 7.60
N TYR A 173 15.71 0.07 6.61
CA TYR A 173 15.08 1.40 6.62
C TYR A 173 13.57 1.22 6.54
N SER A 174 12.85 1.77 7.52
CA SER A 174 11.39 1.75 7.60
C SER A 174 10.88 3.18 7.56
N ILE A 175 10.00 3.50 6.62
CA ILE A 175 9.33 4.80 6.51
C ILE A 175 7.83 4.57 6.62
N ARG A 176 7.16 5.30 7.52
CA ARG A 176 5.72 5.14 7.81
C ARG A 176 5.00 6.47 7.70
N GLY A 177 3.89 6.49 6.98
CA GLY A 177 3.04 7.68 6.83
C GLY A 177 2.37 7.74 5.46
N LEU A 178 1.86 8.92 5.09
CA LEU A 178 1.36 9.18 3.74
C LEU A 178 2.54 9.49 2.81
N ILE A 179 2.92 8.51 2.00
CA ILE A 179 4.08 8.60 1.09
C ILE A 179 3.58 8.74 -0.35
N HIS A 180 4.08 9.74 -1.07
CA HIS A 180 3.75 9.93 -2.48
C HIS A 180 4.47 8.88 -3.35
N PRO A 181 3.82 8.29 -4.38
CA PRO A 181 4.45 7.28 -5.23
C PRO A 181 5.77 7.72 -5.89
N ASN A 182 5.90 8.99 -6.29
CA ASN A 182 7.16 9.49 -6.86
C ASN A 182 8.33 9.41 -5.88
N PHE A 183 8.09 9.62 -4.58
CA PHE A 183 9.16 9.48 -3.59
C PHE A 183 9.70 8.04 -3.57
N ILE A 184 8.81 7.04 -3.67
CA ILE A 184 9.21 5.63 -3.73
C ILE A 184 10.00 5.36 -5.01
N PHE A 185 9.55 5.90 -6.14
CA PHE A 185 10.24 5.81 -7.42
C PHE A 185 11.65 6.41 -7.36
N ASP A 186 11.80 7.60 -6.78
CA ASP A 186 13.08 8.28 -6.63
C ASP A 186 14.03 7.49 -5.72
N VAL A 187 13.52 6.93 -4.61
CA VAL A 187 14.29 6.03 -3.74
C VAL A 187 14.77 4.80 -4.49
N VAL A 188 13.89 4.12 -5.23
CA VAL A 188 14.26 2.93 -6.00
C VAL A 188 15.32 3.25 -7.06
N ASN A 189 15.16 4.37 -7.78
CA ASN A 189 16.15 4.79 -8.78
C ASN A 189 17.51 5.07 -8.14
N HIS A 190 17.52 5.82 -7.04
CA HIS A 190 18.75 6.12 -6.31
C HIS A 190 19.43 4.85 -5.78
N LEU A 191 18.68 3.92 -5.19
CA LEU A 191 19.22 2.63 -4.74
C LEU A 191 19.75 1.80 -5.91
N THR A 192 19.13 1.90 -7.09
CA THR A 192 19.58 1.21 -8.31
C THR A 192 20.92 1.74 -8.82
N GLU A 193 21.22 3.02 -8.60
CA GLU A 193 22.49 3.66 -8.98
C GLU A 193 23.61 3.35 -7.97
N GLU A 194 23.26 3.25 -6.69
CA GLU A 194 24.24 3.17 -5.59
C GLU A 194 24.50 1.74 -5.09
N LEU A 195 23.54 0.82 -5.23
CA LEU A 195 23.59 -0.52 -4.63
C LEU A 195 23.36 -1.64 -5.65
N ASP A 196 24.15 -2.70 -5.49
CA ASP A 196 24.03 -3.92 -6.27
C ASP A 196 22.90 -4.83 -5.75
N ASP A 197 22.62 -4.81 -4.45
CA ASP A 197 21.63 -5.65 -3.78
C ASP A 197 20.74 -4.84 -2.82
N PHE A 198 19.43 -4.84 -3.09
CA PHE A 198 18.45 -4.23 -2.20
C PHE A 198 17.06 -4.85 -2.38
N VAL A 199 16.24 -4.64 -1.36
CA VAL A 199 14.81 -4.99 -1.34
C VAL A 199 14.02 -3.76 -0.92
N VAL A 200 13.02 -3.38 -1.70
CA VAL A 200 12.05 -2.34 -1.35
C VAL A 200 10.70 -2.99 -1.16
N PHE A 201 10.23 -3.04 0.08
CA PHE A 201 8.90 -3.54 0.44
C PHE A 201 7.97 -2.38 0.74
N VAL A 202 6.82 -2.33 0.07
CA VAL A 202 5.82 -1.27 0.23
C VAL A 202 4.48 -1.89 0.58
N SER A 203 3.91 -1.43 1.70
CA SER A 203 2.55 -1.75 2.13
C SER A 203 1.69 -0.49 2.07
N GLY A 204 0.56 -0.59 1.38
CA GLY A 204 -0.46 0.46 1.31
C GLY A 204 -1.45 0.40 2.47
N PHE A 205 -2.40 1.32 2.47
CA PHE A 205 -3.47 1.36 3.46
C PHE A 205 -4.51 0.27 3.18
N GLU A 206 -4.78 -0.56 4.19
CA GLU A 206 -5.74 -1.67 4.12
C GLU A 206 -7.15 -1.17 3.78
N ASP A 207 -7.53 -0.01 4.31
CA ASP A 207 -8.85 0.63 4.20
C ASP A 207 -9.03 1.47 2.92
N SER A 208 -8.10 1.39 1.96
CA SER A 208 -8.22 2.06 0.67
C SER A 208 -9.40 1.48 -0.11
N PRO A 209 -10.45 2.23 -0.51
CA PRO A 209 -11.58 1.67 -1.24
C PRO A 209 -11.25 1.33 -2.70
N VAL A 210 -10.21 1.97 -3.25
CA VAL A 210 -9.76 1.85 -4.63
C VAL A 210 -8.23 1.80 -4.61
N SER A 211 -7.66 0.79 -5.24
CA SER A 211 -6.21 0.57 -5.37
C SER A 211 -5.89 0.24 -6.83
N TRP A 212 -4.63 -0.07 -7.14
CA TRP A 212 -4.18 -0.65 -8.42
C TRP A 212 -4.89 -0.14 -9.69
N ASN A 213 -4.48 1.02 -10.21
CA ASN A 213 -5.05 1.58 -11.45
C ASN A 213 -6.58 1.78 -11.41
N LYS A 214 -7.07 2.34 -10.30
CA LYS A 214 -8.49 2.67 -10.08
C LYS A 214 -9.42 1.46 -10.01
N ARG A 215 -8.90 0.32 -9.58
CA ARG A 215 -9.68 -0.90 -9.35
C ARG A 215 -10.25 -0.91 -7.94
N ASN A 216 -11.41 -1.51 -7.78
CA ASN A 216 -12.01 -1.68 -6.47
C ASN A 216 -11.08 -2.55 -5.62
N HIS A 217 -10.88 -2.13 -4.37
CA HIS A 217 -10.02 -2.83 -3.43
C HIS A 217 -10.86 -3.57 -2.40
N GLY A 218 -10.49 -4.80 -2.10
CA GLY A 218 -11.14 -5.70 -1.13
C GLY A 218 -10.93 -5.29 0.33
N TYR A 219 -11.00 -3.99 0.64
CA TYR A 219 -10.70 -3.40 1.95
C TYR A 219 -11.57 -3.91 3.11
N LEU A 220 -12.72 -4.54 2.81
CA LEU A 220 -13.62 -5.14 3.79
C LEU A 220 -13.40 -6.65 3.98
N TYR A 221 -12.37 -7.22 3.37
CA TYR A 221 -11.97 -8.62 3.54
C TYR A 221 -10.60 -8.65 4.21
N ASN A 222 -9.55 -8.39 3.43
CA ASN A 222 -8.18 -8.38 3.90
C ASN A 222 -7.41 -7.11 3.46
N GLY A 223 -7.94 -6.36 2.48
CA GLY A 223 -7.36 -5.08 2.06
C GLY A 223 -5.88 -5.10 1.67
N GLU A 224 -5.34 -6.24 1.24
CA GLU A 224 -3.91 -6.40 0.96
C GLU A 224 -3.47 -5.61 -0.27
N ASN A 225 -2.72 -4.53 -0.06
CA ASN A 225 -2.15 -3.70 -1.12
C ASN A 225 -0.65 -3.58 -0.91
N LEU A 226 0.09 -4.62 -1.28
CA LEU A 226 1.53 -4.65 -1.05
C LEU A 226 2.29 -5.10 -2.30
N TYR A 227 3.52 -4.63 -2.40
CA TYR A 227 4.45 -5.07 -3.40
C TYR A 227 5.88 -4.99 -2.89
N CYS A 228 6.73 -5.77 -3.53
CA CYS A 228 8.15 -5.84 -3.24
C CYS A 228 8.92 -5.68 -4.54
N GLN A 229 9.99 -4.89 -4.51
CA GLN A 229 10.98 -4.81 -5.57
C GLN A 229 12.32 -5.35 -5.09
N ILE A 230 12.89 -6.28 -5.86
CA ILE A 230 14.11 -7.00 -5.49
C ILE A 230 15.13 -6.82 -6.61
N ARG A 231 16.28 -6.25 -6.27
CA ARG A 231 17.38 -6.02 -7.20
C ARG A 231 18.14 -7.33 -7.46
N ASN A 232 18.27 -7.72 -8.73
CA ASN A 232 19.15 -8.81 -9.13
C ASN A 232 20.47 -8.21 -9.69
N PRO A 233 21.60 -8.32 -8.97
CA PRO A 233 22.88 -7.75 -9.39
C PRO A 233 23.42 -8.39 -10.68
N LYS A 234 23.09 -9.67 -10.94
CA LYS A 234 23.60 -10.40 -12.11
C LYS A 234 22.94 -9.95 -13.41
N SER A 235 21.63 -9.70 -13.38
CA SER A 235 20.87 -9.28 -14.55
C SER A 235 20.75 -7.77 -14.69
N ASN A 236 21.09 -6.99 -13.64
CA ASN A 236 20.89 -5.55 -13.59
C ASN A 236 19.40 -5.14 -13.75
N HIS A 237 18.48 -6.00 -13.30
CA HIS A 237 17.04 -5.76 -13.33
C HIS A 237 16.43 -5.85 -11.92
N CYS A 238 15.29 -5.19 -11.71
CA CYS A 238 14.48 -5.33 -10.50
C CYS A 238 13.29 -6.25 -10.79
N LEU A 239 13.12 -7.30 -9.99
CA LEU A 239 11.90 -8.10 -9.96
C LEU A 239 10.85 -7.35 -9.16
N THR A 240 9.61 -7.29 -9.65
CA THR A 240 8.47 -6.81 -8.87
C THR A 240 7.55 -7.97 -8.52
N LEU A 241 7.37 -8.21 -7.23
CA LEU A 241 6.37 -9.12 -6.69
C LEU A 241 5.21 -8.27 -6.18
N ARG A 242 3.99 -8.61 -6.58
CA ARG A 242 2.77 -7.94 -6.12
C ARG A 242 1.89 -8.96 -5.42
N HIS A 243 1.45 -8.66 -4.21
CA HIS A 243 0.40 -9.42 -3.55
C HIS A 243 -0.89 -8.64 -3.65
N CYS A 244 -1.93 -9.31 -4.10
CA CYS A 244 -3.26 -8.73 -4.26
C CYS A 244 -4.23 -9.58 -3.47
N GLY A 245 -5.14 -8.92 -2.76
CA GLY A 245 -6.18 -9.62 -2.02
C GLY A 245 -7.00 -10.50 -2.96
N ALA A 246 -7.67 -11.51 -2.41
CA ALA A 246 -8.44 -12.50 -3.17
C ALA A 246 -9.53 -11.91 -4.09
N TYR A 247 -9.89 -10.65 -3.86
CA TYR A 247 -10.91 -9.92 -4.61
C TYR A 247 -10.36 -8.77 -5.45
N ASP A 248 -9.06 -8.52 -5.41
CA ASP A 248 -8.45 -7.42 -6.17
C ASP A 248 -8.08 -7.87 -7.59
N GLU A 249 -8.22 -6.96 -8.55
CA GLU A 249 -7.80 -7.20 -9.93
C GLU A 249 -6.38 -6.67 -10.16
N THR A 250 -5.47 -7.52 -10.63
CA THR A 250 -4.17 -7.09 -11.15
C THR A 250 -4.29 -6.65 -12.61
N CYS A 251 -3.70 -5.49 -12.93
CA CYS A 251 -3.33 -5.15 -14.31
C CYS A 251 -1.96 -5.72 -14.63
#